data_AF-A0A0N4Y0P5-F1
#
_entry.id   AF-A0A0N4Y0P5-F1
#
_cell.length_a   1.000
_cell.length_b   1.000
_cell.length_c   1.000
_cell.angle_alpha   90.00
_cell.angle_beta   90.00
_cell.angle_gamma   90.00
#
_symmetry.space_group_name_H-M   'P 1'
#
loop_
_entity.id
_entity.type
_entity.pdbx_description
1 polymer ?
#
loop_
_entity_poly.entity_id
_entity_poly.type
_entity_poly.pdbx_seq_one_letter_code
_entity_poly.pdbx_strand_id
1 'polypeptide(L)'
;MQGSSPANDQELGRRTGKLGERWSLKKHTICLPTNAFGTIEFQGGPHPHKAQYVRLSFDTDPALIMSMFEEVWQIAPPKLIITVHGGTNNFELVPHSSYPSLLFFRLLSIFSLQPKLARVFRKGLLRAATTTGAWIITSGVDCGVVRHVAAAFEGASSISRNKVVCIGISPWGLLKKREELVGEDVCVPYYPFSSKTRFTALNNRHSYFLLVDNGSVGRYGAEVILRKRLETYIAQKQKISGGSRSVPVVCVVLEGGSCTIRSVLDYVTNVPRVPVVVCDGSGRAADLLAFAHQTVREDGYDLENEMTVFRLGEKGGQDVDHAILSALLKGQNLSPADQLALALAWSRVDIARSDIFTSAHEWPQSALHSAMMEALINDRVDFVRLLLENGVNMQRFLTIGRLEELYNTVRFGFHSNHCLLSPSCIILSSCSILLR
;
A
#
# COMPACT_ATOMS: atom_id res chain seq x y z
N MET A 1 37.33 -27.40 37.08
CA MET A 1 36.97 -26.48 38.18
C MET A 1 37.20 -25.05 37.69
N GLN A 2 36.11 -24.34 37.39
CA GLN A 2 35.84 -22.94 37.76
C GLN A 2 34.49 -22.61 37.13
N GLY A 3 33.48 -22.53 37.99
CA GLY A 3 32.10 -22.30 37.59
C GLY A 3 31.89 -20.86 37.14
N SER A 4 31.36 -20.71 35.93
CA SER A 4 30.72 -19.49 35.49
C SER A 4 29.36 -19.38 36.19
N SER A 5 29.22 -18.37 37.04
CA SER A 5 27.97 -18.04 37.74
C SER A 5 26.83 -17.73 36.76
N PRO A 6 25.57 -18.09 37.08
CA PRO A 6 24.42 -17.71 36.29
C PRO A 6 24.16 -16.20 36.48
N ALA A 7 24.16 -15.44 35.39
CA ALA A 7 23.78 -14.03 35.42
C ALA A 7 22.27 -13.90 35.64
N ASN A 8 21.89 -13.49 36.86
CA ASN A 8 20.66 -12.81 37.26
C ASN A 8 19.35 -13.11 36.50
N ASP A 9 18.67 -14.19 36.89
CA ASP A 9 17.22 -14.40 36.72
C ASP A 9 16.35 -13.55 37.69
N GLN A 10 16.94 -12.61 38.44
CA GLN A 10 16.25 -11.86 39.51
C GLN A 10 15.53 -10.58 39.05
N GLU A 11 15.65 -10.15 37.79
CA GLU A 11 15.01 -8.90 37.32
C GLU A 11 13.62 -9.10 36.67
N LEU A 12 13.18 -10.35 36.49
CA LEU A 12 11.82 -10.69 36.02
C LEU A 12 10.76 -10.70 37.14
N GLY A 13 11.15 -10.42 38.39
CA GLY A 13 10.29 -10.47 39.56
C GLY A 13 9.81 -9.09 40.02
N ARG A 14 8.66 -8.63 39.50
CA ARG A 14 7.66 -7.69 40.10
C ARG A 14 7.02 -6.78 39.04
N ARG A 15 6.16 -7.34 38.20
CA ARG A 15 5.15 -6.56 37.46
C ARG A 15 3.81 -7.29 37.50
N THR A 16 3.37 -7.69 38.69
CA THR A 16 2.01 -8.17 38.91
C THR A 16 1.22 -7.00 39.49
N GLY A 17 0.25 -6.51 38.73
CA GLY A 17 -0.63 -5.45 39.18
C GLY A 17 -1.30 -5.80 40.52
N LYS A 18 -1.49 -4.82 41.39
CA LYS A 18 -2.17 -5.04 42.68
C LYS A 18 -3.64 -5.41 42.42
N LEU A 19 -4.19 -6.32 43.22
CA LEU A 19 -5.60 -6.70 43.14
C LEU A 19 -6.49 -5.43 43.27
N GLY A 20 -7.33 -5.16 42.27
CA GLY A 20 -8.18 -3.98 42.20
C GLY A 20 -7.62 -2.79 41.40
N GLU A 21 -6.40 -2.87 40.86
CA GLU A 21 -5.87 -1.81 40.00
C GLU A 21 -6.44 -1.85 38.57
N ARG A 22 -6.56 -0.69 37.93
CA ARG A 22 -7.04 -0.61 36.54
C ARG A 22 -6.03 -1.26 35.61
N TRP A 23 -6.49 -2.24 34.83
CA TRP A 23 -5.65 -2.93 33.83
C TRP A 23 -4.99 -1.93 32.89
N SER A 24 -3.70 -2.14 32.63
CA SER A 24 -2.89 -1.36 31.71
C SER A 24 -1.82 -2.23 31.08
N LEU A 25 -1.52 -1.96 29.80
CA LEU A 25 -0.51 -2.68 29.02
C LEU A 25 0.81 -2.79 29.79
N LYS A 26 1.38 -1.65 30.20
CA LYS A 26 2.71 -1.60 30.84
C LYS A 26 2.86 -2.44 32.11
N LYS A 27 1.77 -2.68 32.85
CA LYS A 27 1.80 -3.37 34.15
C LYS A 27 1.28 -4.81 34.12
N HIS A 28 0.50 -5.16 33.10
CA HIS A 28 -0.27 -6.42 33.09
C HIS A 28 0.00 -7.29 31.86
N THR A 29 1.00 -6.95 31.05
CA THR A 29 1.44 -7.79 29.94
C THR A 29 2.92 -8.13 30.08
N ILE A 30 3.29 -9.32 29.66
CA ILE A 30 4.67 -9.81 29.60
C ILE A 30 4.94 -10.19 28.14
N CYS A 31 6.08 -9.77 27.60
CA CYS A 31 6.50 -10.14 26.26
C CYS A 31 7.19 -11.50 26.31
N LEU A 32 6.80 -12.42 25.43
CA LEU A 32 7.36 -13.76 25.28
C LEU A 32 7.65 -14.00 23.80
N PRO A 33 8.54 -14.96 23.46
CA PRO A 33 8.69 -15.43 22.08
C PRO A 33 7.33 -15.81 21.47
N THR A 34 7.15 -15.50 20.18
CA THR A 34 5.90 -15.82 19.50
C THR A 34 5.76 -17.34 19.32
N ASN A 35 4.54 -17.83 19.49
CA ASN A 35 4.18 -19.24 19.35
C ASN A 35 3.13 -19.45 18.25
N ALA A 36 2.96 -18.47 17.35
CA ALA A 36 1.90 -18.47 16.34
C ALA A 36 2.43 -17.89 15.03
N PHE A 37 2.94 -18.75 14.17
CA PHE A 37 3.38 -18.40 12.82
C PHE A 37 3.30 -19.62 11.89
N GLY A 38 3.23 -19.36 10.58
CA GLY A 38 3.19 -20.41 9.56
C GLY A 38 2.35 -19.99 8.37
N THR A 39 1.53 -20.92 7.86
CA THR A 39 0.68 -20.70 6.69
C THR A 39 -0.80 -20.92 7.01
N ILE A 40 -1.66 -20.00 6.57
CA ILE A 40 -3.11 -20.13 6.57
C ILE A 40 -3.54 -20.66 5.21
N GLU A 41 -4.31 -21.75 5.19
CA GLU A 41 -4.91 -22.30 3.99
C GLU A 41 -6.43 -22.06 4.00
N PHE A 42 -6.87 -21.08 3.21
CA PHE A 42 -8.28 -20.69 3.12
C PHE A 42 -9.10 -21.75 2.37
N GLN A 43 -10.11 -22.26 3.06
CA GLN A 43 -11.02 -23.30 2.59
C GLN A 43 -12.30 -22.69 1.99
N GLY A 44 -13.02 -23.49 1.19
CA GLY A 44 -14.34 -23.14 0.64
C GLY A 44 -14.34 -22.55 -0.77
N GLY A 45 -13.18 -22.42 -1.42
CA GLY A 45 -13.05 -22.13 -2.85
C GLY A 45 -12.70 -23.37 -3.68
N PRO A 46 -12.80 -23.30 -5.01
CA PRO A 46 -12.40 -24.40 -5.91
C PRO A 46 -10.90 -24.71 -5.83
N HIS A 47 -10.07 -23.72 -5.43
CA HIS A 47 -8.66 -23.89 -5.13
C HIS A 47 -8.35 -23.20 -3.79
N PRO A 48 -7.68 -23.88 -2.84
CA PRO A 48 -7.32 -23.28 -1.57
C PRO A 48 -6.28 -22.17 -1.79
N HIS A 49 -6.53 -20.99 -1.22
CA HIS A 49 -5.59 -19.87 -1.24
C HIS A 49 -4.73 -19.93 0.02
N LYS A 50 -3.41 -19.75 -0.13
CA LYS A 50 -2.47 -19.78 1.00
C LYS A 50 -1.98 -18.38 1.33
N ALA A 51 -1.82 -18.10 2.61
CA ALA A 51 -1.25 -16.86 3.11
C ALA A 51 -0.26 -17.14 4.24
N GLN A 52 0.89 -16.47 4.25
CA GLN A 52 1.81 -16.55 5.38
C GLN A 52 1.33 -15.65 6.51
N TYR A 53 1.52 -16.07 7.76
CA TYR A 53 1.15 -15.28 8.92
C TYR A 53 2.17 -15.38 10.04
N VAL A 54 2.23 -14.31 10.83
CA VAL A 54 3.00 -14.27 12.07
C VAL A 54 2.25 -13.42 13.09
N ARG A 55 2.21 -13.90 14.34
CA ARG A 55 1.79 -13.11 15.49
C ARG A 55 2.99 -12.35 16.03
N LEU A 56 2.81 -11.04 16.24
CA LEU A 56 3.84 -10.17 16.80
C LEU A 56 3.27 -9.15 17.78
N SER A 57 4.13 -8.59 18.62
CA SER A 57 3.74 -7.53 19.54
C SER A 57 3.47 -6.23 18.79
N PHE A 58 2.49 -5.46 19.24
CA PHE A 58 2.15 -4.14 18.68
C PHE A 58 3.32 -3.14 18.68
N ASP A 59 4.34 -3.37 19.51
CA ASP A 59 5.51 -2.54 19.63
C ASP A 59 6.80 -3.10 18.98
N THR A 60 6.67 -4.20 18.23
CA THR A 60 7.78 -4.79 17.45
C THR A 60 8.46 -3.75 16.57
N ASP A 61 9.79 -3.79 16.50
CA ASP A 61 10.57 -2.88 15.66
C ASP A 61 10.27 -3.14 14.16
N PRO A 62 9.83 -2.12 13.40
CA PRO A 62 9.65 -2.24 11.95
C PRO A 62 10.87 -2.78 11.20
N ALA A 63 12.09 -2.53 11.68
CA ALA A 63 13.30 -3.05 11.03
C ALA A 63 13.31 -4.60 10.96
N LEU A 64 12.88 -5.25 12.05
CA LEU A 64 12.78 -6.72 12.11
C LEU A 64 11.66 -7.26 11.21
N ILE A 65 10.58 -6.51 11.06
CA ILE A 65 9.49 -6.88 10.15
C ILE A 65 9.97 -6.81 8.71
N MET A 66 10.75 -5.79 8.36
CA MET A 66 11.33 -5.64 7.02
C MET A 66 12.37 -6.71 6.72
N SER A 67 13.25 -7.06 7.67
CA SER A 67 14.20 -8.17 7.47
C SER A 67 13.47 -9.50 7.30
N MET A 68 12.40 -9.75 8.07
CA MET A 68 11.57 -10.95 7.89
C MET A 68 10.90 -10.97 6.50
N PHE A 69 10.38 -9.83 6.01
CA PHE A 69 9.79 -9.76 4.67
C PHE A 69 10.80 -10.15 3.58
N GLU A 70 12.04 -9.67 3.68
CA GLU A 70 13.07 -9.89 2.67
C GLU A 70 13.72 -11.28 2.79
N GLU A 71 14.14 -11.67 3.99
CA GLU A 71 14.95 -12.87 4.22
C GLU A 71 14.11 -14.14 4.37
N VAL A 72 12.95 -14.05 5.02
CA VAL A 72 12.11 -15.22 5.35
C VAL A 72 10.98 -15.38 4.33
N TRP A 73 10.22 -14.32 4.08
CA TRP A 73 9.08 -14.36 3.15
C TRP A 73 9.47 -14.10 1.69
N GLN A 74 10.74 -13.74 1.43
CA GLN A 74 11.30 -13.49 0.10
C GLN A 74 10.47 -12.50 -0.73
N ILE A 75 9.94 -11.47 -0.07
CA ILE A 75 9.13 -10.44 -0.70
C ILE A 75 10.05 -9.36 -1.26
N ALA A 76 9.95 -9.11 -2.56
CA ALA A 76 10.66 -8.01 -3.20
C ALA A 76 10.21 -6.66 -2.59
N PRO A 77 11.15 -5.72 -2.34
CA PRO A 77 10.83 -4.43 -1.73
C PRO A 77 9.85 -3.62 -2.60
N PRO A 78 8.90 -2.90 -1.98
CA PRO A 78 7.89 -2.12 -2.68
C PRO A 78 8.50 -0.89 -3.34
N LYS A 79 7.93 -0.50 -4.49
CA LYS A 79 8.20 0.83 -5.08
C LYS A 79 7.19 1.89 -4.63
N LEU A 80 6.11 1.46 -3.98
CA LEU A 80 5.00 2.28 -3.49
C LEU A 80 4.24 1.47 -2.42
N ILE A 81 3.75 2.14 -1.38
CA ILE A 81 2.76 1.58 -0.45
C ILE A 81 1.40 2.24 -0.69
N ILE A 82 0.37 1.44 -0.93
CA ILE A 82 -1.03 1.88 -0.96
C ILE A 82 -1.71 1.37 0.31
N THR A 83 -1.93 2.24 1.29
CA THR A 83 -2.67 1.89 2.52
C THR A 83 -4.14 2.23 2.35
N VAL A 84 -5.01 1.22 2.45
CA VAL A 84 -6.45 1.38 2.22
C VAL A 84 -7.18 1.44 3.56
N HIS A 85 -7.90 2.54 3.77
CA HIS A 85 -8.76 2.76 4.93
C HIS A 85 -10.21 2.89 4.49
N GLY A 86 -11.14 2.51 5.36
CA GLY A 86 -12.55 2.57 5.01
C GLY A 86 -13.49 1.95 6.01
N GLY A 87 -14.74 1.78 5.60
CA GLY A 87 -15.80 1.22 6.44
C GLY A 87 -15.48 -0.21 6.90
N THR A 88 -15.61 -0.48 8.19
CA THR A 88 -15.46 -1.83 8.78
C THR A 88 -16.79 -2.54 9.03
N ASN A 89 -17.92 -1.81 8.94
CA ASN A 89 -19.24 -2.32 9.31
C ASN A 89 -20.24 -2.18 8.16
N ASN A 90 -20.93 -3.28 7.84
CA ASN A 90 -22.36 -3.21 7.53
C ASN A 90 -23.01 -2.88 8.87
N PHE A 91 -23.42 -1.63 9.10
CA PHE A 91 -24.09 -1.29 10.36
C PHE A 91 -25.42 -2.04 10.38
N GLU A 92 -25.50 -3.10 11.17
CA GLU A 92 -26.76 -3.57 11.71
C GLU A 92 -26.79 -3.00 13.13
N LEU A 93 -27.58 -1.94 13.33
CA LEU A 93 -27.82 -1.39 14.65
C LEU A 93 -28.31 -2.52 15.56
N VAL A 94 -27.68 -2.66 16.72
CA VAL A 94 -28.22 -3.46 17.82
C VAL A 94 -29.67 -3.03 17.99
N PRO A 95 -30.66 -3.95 17.92
CA PRO A 95 -32.04 -3.57 18.17
C PRO A 95 -32.14 -3.19 19.64
N HIS A 96 -32.02 -1.90 19.93
CA HIS A 96 -32.64 -1.36 21.13
C HIS A 96 -34.14 -1.62 20.95
N SER A 97 -34.76 -2.22 21.94
CA SER A 97 -36.12 -2.78 21.92
C SER A 97 -37.25 -1.74 21.77
N SER A 98 -37.01 -0.60 21.12
CA SER A 98 -37.92 0.55 21.11
C SER A 98 -38.34 1.05 19.73
N TYR A 99 -37.88 0.46 18.61
CA TYR A 99 -38.38 0.85 17.28
C TYR A 99 -38.50 -0.34 16.31
N PRO A 100 -39.69 -0.98 16.21
CA PRO A 100 -39.94 -2.03 15.24
C PRO A 100 -40.54 -1.41 13.98
N SER A 101 -39.72 -0.88 13.08
CA SER A 101 -40.19 -0.56 11.72
C SER A 101 -39.20 -1.08 10.68
N LEU A 102 -39.67 -2.05 9.89
CA LEU A 102 -38.96 -2.70 8.77
C LEU A 102 -38.44 -1.70 7.71
N LEU A 103 -38.97 -0.47 7.68
CA LEU A 103 -38.48 0.63 6.87
C LEU A 103 -37.09 1.14 7.31
N PHE A 104 -36.78 1.09 8.61
CA PHE A 104 -35.48 1.53 9.13
C PHE A 104 -34.36 0.54 8.78
N PHE A 105 -34.66 -0.76 8.80
CA PHE A 105 -33.74 -1.81 8.33
C PHE A 105 -33.52 -1.77 6.81
N ARG A 106 -34.55 -1.42 6.04
CA ARG A 106 -34.42 -1.26 4.59
C ARG A 106 -33.65 0.01 4.20
N LEU A 107 -33.67 1.06 5.02
CA LEU A 107 -32.86 2.27 4.83
C LEU A 107 -31.39 2.10 5.24
N LEU A 108 -31.10 1.25 6.22
CA LEU A 108 -29.72 0.97 6.65
C LEU A 108 -28.93 0.07 5.69
N SER A 109 -29.61 -0.70 4.83
CA SER A 109 -28.97 -1.50 3.76
C SER A 109 -28.79 -0.74 2.43
N ILE A 110 -29.23 0.53 2.34
CA ILE A 110 -29.24 1.32 1.09
C ILE A 110 -27.89 1.96 0.74
N PHE A 111 -26.93 2.06 1.67
CA PHE A 111 -25.60 2.58 1.35
C PHE A 111 -24.60 1.45 1.12
N SER A 112 -24.82 0.69 0.05
CA SER A 112 -23.77 -0.10 -0.58
C SER A 112 -23.10 0.77 -1.63
N LEU A 113 -21.76 0.76 -1.66
CA LEU A 113 -20.97 1.49 -2.65
C LEU A 113 -21.58 1.36 -4.05
N GLN A 114 -21.82 2.49 -4.72
CA GLN A 114 -22.45 2.51 -6.04
C GLN A 114 -21.72 1.53 -6.99
N PRO A 115 -22.41 0.59 -7.68
CA PRO A 115 -21.74 -0.47 -8.45
C PRO A 115 -20.74 0.05 -9.49
N LYS A 116 -21.03 1.21 -10.09
CA LYS A 116 -20.14 1.89 -11.04
C LYS A 116 -18.86 2.38 -10.36
N LEU A 117 -18.97 3.07 -9.23
CA LEU A 117 -17.83 3.51 -8.42
C LEU A 117 -17.00 2.32 -7.93
N ALA A 118 -17.67 1.29 -7.40
CA ALA A 118 -17.03 0.07 -6.94
C ALA A 118 -16.21 -0.60 -8.04
N ARG A 119 -16.73 -0.67 -9.28
CA ARG A 119 -16.01 -1.22 -10.42
C ARG A 119 -14.79 -0.38 -10.81
N VAL A 120 -14.92 0.95 -10.84
CA VAL A 120 -13.83 1.87 -11.19
C VAL A 120 -12.74 1.85 -10.12
N PHE A 121 -13.11 1.86 -8.84
CA PHE A 121 -12.19 1.71 -7.71
C PHE A 121 -11.39 0.40 -7.81
N ARG A 122 -12.06 -0.74 -7.98
CA ARG A 122 -11.39 -2.04 -8.10
C ARG A 122 -10.40 -2.08 -9.24
N LYS A 123 -10.80 -1.60 -10.42
CA LYS A 123 -9.95 -1.57 -11.61
C LYS A 123 -8.74 -0.63 -11.40
N GLY A 124 -8.96 0.57 -10.88
CA GLY A 124 -7.89 1.55 -10.65
C GLY A 124 -6.92 1.09 -9.57
N LEU A 125 -7.40 0.59 -8.43
CA LEU A 125 -6.54 0.07 -7.36
C LEU A 125 -5.63 -1.06 -7.87
N LEU A 126 -6.21 -2.04 -8.55
CA LEU A 126 -5.45 -3.16 -9.09
C LEU A 126 -4.43 -2.70 -10.14
N ARG A 127 -4.84 -1.78 -11.03
CA ARG A 127 -3.94 -1.23 -12.06
C ARG A 127 -2.78 -0.49 -11.42
N ALA A 128 -3.04 0.42 -10.46
CA ALA A 128 -2.02 1.15 -9.73
C ALA A 128 -1.01 0.19 -9.07
N ALA A 129 -1.47 -0.84 -8.36
CA ALA A 129 -0.59 -1.79 -7.70
C ALA A 129 0.24 -2.63 -8.70
N THR A 130 -0.39 -3.13 -9.76
CA THR A 130 0.26 -4.01 -10.76
C THR A 130 1.29 -3.27 -11.61
N THR A 131 1.01 -2.01 -11.98
CA THR A 131 1.91 -1.20 -12.82
C THR A 131 3.12 -0.70 -12.05
N THR A 132 2.92 -0.28 -10.79
CA THR A 132 4.00 0.28 -9.97
C THR A 132 4.79 -0.78 -9.22
N GLY A 133 4.25 -1.98 -9.01
CA GLY A 133 4.83 -2.93 -8.04
C GLY A 133 4.62 -2.47 -6.60
N ALA A 134 3.43 -1.91 -6.31
CA ALA A 134 3.09 -1.46 -4.97
C ALA A 134 2.69 -2.63 -4.07
N TRP A 135 2.96 -2.48 -2.78
CA TRP A 135 2.27 -3.28 -1.76
C TRP A 135 0.95 -2.62 -1.38
N ILE A 136 -0.08 -3.43 -1.19
CA ILE A 136 -1.37 -2.99 -0.65
C ILE A 136 -1.43 -3.39 0.82
N ILE A 137 -1.63 -2.40 1.71
CA ILE A 137 -1.80 -2.63 3.15
C ILE A 137 -3.25 -2.37 3.53
N THR A 138 -3.92 -3.37 4.12
CA THR A 138 -5.28 -3.24 4.64
C THR A 138 -5.39 -3.81 6.05
N SER A 139 -6.57 -3.76 6.68
CA SER A 139 -6.79 -4.40 7.98
C SER A 139 -6.76 -5.93 7.92
N GLY A 140 -6.79 -6.53 6.72
CA GLY A 140 -6.81 -7.99 6.54
C GLY A 140 -8.11 -8.68 6.98
N VAL A 141 -9.04 -7.93 7.57
CA VAL A 141 -10.33 -8.43 8.04
C VAL A 141 -11.35 -8.45 6.91
N ASP A 142 -12.12 -9.52 6.78
CA ASP A 142 -13.15 -9.69 5.75
C ASP A 142 -14.41 -8.83 5.99
N CYS A 143 -14.27 -7.51 5.91
CA CYS A 143 -15.35 -6.55 6.12
C CYS A 143 -15.19 -5.29 5.25
N GLY A 144 -16.33 -4.65 4.93
CA GLY A 144 -16.44 -3.38 4.20
C GLY A 144 -15.42 -3.20 3.08
N VAL A 145 -14.56 -2.18 3.19
CA VAL A 145 -13.59 -1.81 2.13
C VAL A 145 -12.68 -2.97 1.71
N VAL A 146 -12.29 -3.85 2.65
CA VAL A 146 -11.40 -4.97 2.37
C VAL A 146 -12.03 -5.97 1.42
N ARG A 147 -13.36 -6.12 1.44
CA ARG A 147 -14.08 -6.95 0.45
C ARG A 147 -14.02 -6.35 -0.96
N HIS A 148 -14.01 -5.02 -1.07
CA HIS A 148 -13.81 -4.37 -2.37
C HIS A 148 -12.38 -4.55 -2.88
N VAL A 149 -11.38 -4.48 -1.99
CA VAL A 149 -9.98 -4.81 -2.34
C VAL A 149 -9.85 -6.27 -2.79
N ALA A 150 -10.45 -7.20 -2.04
CA ALA A 150 -10.48 -8.62 -2.38
C ALA A 150 -11.15 -8.88 -3.74
N ALA A 151 -12.31 -8.28 -3.97
CA ALA A 151 -13.05 -8.37 -5.23
C ALA A 151 -12.27 -7.80 -6.43
N ALA A 152 -11.33 -6.89 -6.20
CA ALA A 152 -10.46 -6.37 -7.28
C ALA A 152 -9.58 -7.47 -7.86
N PHE A 153 -9.14 -8.43 -7.02
CA PHE A 153 -8.34 -9.56 -7.46
C PHE A 153 -9.16 -10.64 -8.19
N GLU A 154 -10.46 -10.76 -7.94
CA GLU A 154 -11.27 -11.84 -8.51
C GLU A 154 -11.46 -11.72 -10.03
N GLY A 155 -11.57 -10.48 -10.53
CA GLY A 155 -11.64 -10.20 -11.97
C GLY A 155 -10.29 -10.18 -12.67
N ALA A 156 -9.19 -10.43 -11.94
CA ALA A 156 -7.83 -10.30 -12.43
C ALA A 156 -7.28 -11.64 -12.91
N SER A 157 -6.49 -11.59 -14.00
CA SER A 157 -5.72 -12.76 -14.48
C SER A 157 -4.81 -13.32 -13.37
N SER A 158 -4.50 -14.62 -13.44
CA SER A 158 -3.61 -15.27 -12.46
C SER A 158 -2.24 -14.56 -12.38
N ILE A 159 -1.72 -14.11 -13.52
CA ILE A 159 -0.44 -13.40 -13.64
C ILE A 159 -0.48 -12.06 -12.90
N SER A 160 -1.55 -11.27 -13.08
CA SER A 160 -1.71 -10.00 -12.36
C SER A 160 -1.90 -10.19 -10.85
N ARG A 161 -2.56 -11.27 -10.42
CA ARG A 161 -2.75 -11.57 -9.00
C ARG A 161 -1.44 -11.91 -8.30
N ASN A 162 -0.62 -12.76 -8.90
CA ASN A 162 0.64 -13.20 -8.30
C ASN A 162 1.71 -12.10 -8.23
N LYS A 163 1.49 -10.98 -8.91
CA LYS A 163 2.40 -9.82 -8.91
C LYS A 163 2.14 -8.85 -7.76
N VAL A 164 0.96 -8.90 -7.13
CA VAL A 164 0.56 -7.91 -6.12
C VAL A 164 0.71 -8.50 -4.71
N VAL A 165 1.50 -7.81 -3.90
CA VAL A 165 1.68 -8.14 -2.48
C VAL A 165 0.57 -7.44 -1.68
N CYS A 166 -0.30 -8.23 -1.06
CA CYS A 166 -1.39 -7.72 -0.23
C CYS A 166 -1.21 -8.17 1.22
N ILE A 167 -0.98 -7.21 2.13
CA ILE A 167 -0.64 -7.42 3.55
C ILE A 167 -1.81 -6.99 4.43
N GLY A 168 -2.32 -7.92 5.22
CA GLY A 168 -3.33 -7.67 6.24
C GLY A 168 -2.70 -7.44 7.61
N ILE A 169 -2.89 -6.25 8.18
CA ILE A 169 -2.46 -5.95 9.56
C ILE A 169 -3.68 -6.02 10.47
N SER A 170 -3.83 -7.16 11.16
CA SER A 170 -5.04 -7.54 11.89
C SER A 170 -4.80 -7.63 13.40
N PRO A 171 -5.70 -7.16 14.26
CA PRO A 171 -5.58 -7.35 15.71
C PRO A 171 -5.85 -8.79 16.15
N TRP A 172 -4.87 -9.44 16.77
CA TRP A 172 -4.95 -10.81 17.28
C TRP A 172 -6.12 -11.02 18.25
N GLY A 173 -6.35 -10.04 19.13
CA GLY A 173 -7.40 -10.07 20.15
C GLY A 173 -8.83 -10.12 19.58
N LEU A 174 -9.02 -9.81 18.30
CA LEU A 174 -10.31 -9.79 17.60
C LEU A 174 -10.52 -10.98 16.67
N LEU A 175 -9.50 -11.81 16.43
CA LEU A 175 -9.66 -13.02 15.64
C LEU A 175 -10.44 -14.07 16.42
N LYS A 176 -11.47 -14.62 15.77
CA LYS A 176 -12.18 -15.80 16.27
C LYS A 176 -11.33 -17.04 16.02
N LYS A 177 -11.41 -18.04 16.91
CA LYS A 177 -10.67 -19.31 16.79
C LYS A 177 -9.15 -19.12 16.65
N ARG A 178 -8.62 -18.06 17.26
CA ARG A 178 -7.18 -17.73 17.18
C ARG A 178 -6.29 -18.80 17.79
N GLU A 179 -6.82 -19.61 18.69
CA GLU A 179 -6.20 -20.81 19.25
C GLU A 179 -5.80 -21.83 18.18
N GLU A 180 -6.51 -21.88 17.04
CA GLU A 180 -6.16 -22.76 15.91
C GLU A 180 -4.94 -22.24 15.13
N LEU A 181 -4.61 -20.95 15.27
CA LEU A 181 -3.43 -20.30 14.68
C LEU A 181 -2.19 -20.38 15.60
N VAL A 182 -2.28 -21.07 16.73
CA VAL A 182 -1.15 -21.27 17.63
C VAL A 182 -0.38 -22.51 17.19
N GLY A 183 0.91 -22.33 16.92
CA GLY A 183 1.84 -23.33 16.44
C GLY A 183 3.07 -22.67 15.83
N GLU A 184 4.17 -23.42 15.79
CA GLU A 184 5.42 -23.02 15.13
C GLU A 184 5.45 -23.62 13.73
N ASP A 185 5.50 -22.76 12.72
CA ASP A 185 5.48 -23.09 11.28
C ASP A 185 4.35 -24.06 10.87
N VAL A 186 3.15 -23.84 11.41
CA VAL A 186 2.00 -24.71 11.15
C VAL A 186 1.22 -24.28 9.91
N CYS A 187 0.70 -25.26 9.15
CA CYS A 187 -0.26 -25.03 8.09
C CYS A 187 -1.69 -25.23 8.64
N VAL A 188 -2.44 -24.14 8.78
CA VAL A 188 -3.75 -24.14 9.44
C VAL A 188 -4.87 -24.03 8.39
N PRO A 189 -5.81 -25.00 8.33
CA PRO A 189 -6.99 -24.87 7.50
C PRO A 189 -7.92 -23.81 8.09
N TYR A 190 -8.23 -22.78 7.30
CA TYR A 190 -9.06 -21.66 7.75
C TYR A 190 -10.37 -21.61 6.98
N TYR A 191 -11.47 -21.70 7.70
CA TYR A 191 -12.81 -21.64 7.14
C TYR A 191 -13.38 -20.23 7.35
N PRO A 192 -13.54 -19.42 6.28
CA PRO A 192 -14.17 -18.12 6.39
C PRO A 192 -15.58 -18.27 6.99
N PHE A 193 -15.94 -17.37 7.90
CA PHE A 193 -17.25 -17.35 8.51
C PHE A 193 -17.85 -15.95 8.46
N SER A 194 -19.16 -15.88 8.31
CA SER A 194 -19.89 -14.62 8.49
C SER A 194 -19.95 -14.30 9.98
N SER A 195 -19.28 -13.23 10.40
CA SER A 195 -19.32 -12.81 11.81
C SER A 195 -20.56 -11.96 12.09
N LYS A 196 -21.45 -12.47 12.96
CA LYS A 196 -22.49 -11.68 13.63
C LYS A 196 -22.05 -11.17 15.01
N THR A 197 -20.80 -11.41 15.40
CA THR A 197 -20.26 -11.06 16.72
C THR A 197 -19.21 -9.96 16.59
N ARG A 198 -18.70 -9.49 17.73
CA ARG A 198 -17.60 -8.50 17.77
C ARG A 198 -16.26 -9.02 17.24
N PHE A 199 -16.14 -10.33 16.97
CA PHE A 199 -14.92 -10.93 16.44
C PHE A 199 -14.90 -10.90 14.91
N THR A 200 -13.72 -11.02 14.31
CA THR A 200 -13.50 -10.79 12.89
C THR A 200 -12.94 -12.03 12.20
N ALA A 201 -13.31 -12.22 10.93
CA ALA A 201 -12.73 -13.22 10.04
C ALA A 201 -11.62 -12.60 9.19
N LEU A 202 -10.58 -13.35 8.85
CA LEU A 202 -9.54 -12.94 7.92
C LEU A 202 -10.02 -13.06 6.48
N ASN A 203 -9.57 -12.15 5.62
CA ASN A 203 -9.93 -12.14 4.21
C ASN A 203 -9.04 -13.07 3.37
N ASN A 204 -9.66 -13.89 2.54
CA ASN A 204 -8.97 -14.94 1.77
C ASN A 204 -8.18 -14.46 0.54
N ARG A 205 -8.08 -13.15 0.28
CA ARG A 205 -7.32 -12.58 -0.85
C ARG A 205 -6.06 -11.83 -0.44
N HIS A 206 -5.69 -11.90 0.84
CA HIS A 206 -4.41 -11.39 1.31
C HIS A 206 -3.37 -12.50 1.28
N SER A 207 -2.14 -12.15 0.89
CA SER A 207 -1.03 -13.09 0.79
C SER A 207 -0.24 -13.20 2.10
N TYR A 208 -0.31 -12.16 2.93
CA TYR A 208 0.47 -12.05 4.16
C TYR A 208 -0.36 -11.43 5.28
N PHE A 209 -0.15 -11.92 6.50
CA PHE A 209 -0.82 -11.42 7.70
C PHE A 209 0.16 -11.10 8.83
N LEU A 210 0.10 -9.86 9.29
CA LEU A 210 0.69 -9.41 10.55
C LEU A 210 -0.40 -9.42 11.62
N LEU A 211 -0.37 -10.42 12.50
CA LEU A 211 -1.35 -10.58 13.57
C LEU A 211 -0.86 -9.88 14.84
N VAL A 212 -1.35 -8.68 15.05
CA VAL A 212 -0.81 -7.74 16.03
C VAL A 212 -1.43 -7.95 17.39
N ASP A 213 -0.61 -8.18 18.39
CA ASP A 213 -1.03 -8.47 19.75
C ASP A 213 -0.55 -7.42 20.75
N ASN A 214 -1.44 -7.05 21.67
CA ASN A 214 -1.15 -6.19 22.82
C ASN A 214 -1.67 -6.80 24.13
N GLY A 215 -1.98 -8.10 24.14
CA GLY A 215 -2.53 -8.82 25.29
C GLY A 215 -4.01 -8.54 25.58
N SER A 216 -4.67 -7.64 24.83
CA SER A 216 -6.10 -7.37 25.00
C SER A 216 -6.97 -8.28 24.12
N VAL A 217 -8.22 -8.51 24.53
CA VAL A 217 -9.20 -9.30 23.78
C VAL A 217 -10.38 -8.43 23.39
N GLY A 218 -10.80 -8.53 22.13
CA GLY A 218 -11.98 -7.82 21.60
C GLY A 218 -11.80 -6.30 21.48
N ARG A 219 -10.55 -5.79 21.43
CA ARG A 219 -10.24 -4.37 21.27
C ARG A 219 -9.39 -4.13 20.02
N TYR A 220 -9.71 -3.03 19.34
CA TYR A 220 -8.92 -2.47 18.25
C TYR A 220 -7.80 -1.56 18.80
N GLY A 221 -6.85 -1.21 17.95
CA GLY A 221 -5.83 -0.18 18.19
C GLY A 221 -4.40 -0.69 18.22
N ALA A 222 -4.17 -1.98 18.47
CA ALA A 222 -2.83 -2.57 18.41
C ALA A 222 -2.27 -2.49 16.99
N GLU A 223 -3.09 -2.86 16.02
CA GLU A 223 -2.83 -2.82 14.59
C GLU A 223 -2.58 -1.41 14.07
N VAL A 224 -3.22 -0.40 14.65
CA VAL A 224 -3.07 1.01 14.23
C VAL A 224 -1.67 1.51 14.58
N ILE A 225 -1.18 1.19 15.78
CA ILE A 225 0.16 1.59 16.23
C ILE A 225 1.23 0.94 15.38
N LEU A 226 1.15 -0.38 15.18
CA LEU A 226 2.11 -1.12 14.37
C LEU A 226 2.11 -0.63 12.93
N ARG A 227 0.93 -0.49 12.31
CA ARG A 227 0.78 0.01 10.94
C ARG A 227 1.45 1.36 10.78
N LYS A 228 1.16 2.33 11.64
CA LYS A 228 1.74 3.68 11.58
C LYS A 228 3.27 3.64 11.65
N ARG A 229 3.83 2.84 12.57
CA ARG A 229 5.28 2.68 12.72
C ARG A 229 5.92 2.03 11.49
N LEU A 230 5.29 0.98 10.94
CA LEU A 230 5.78 0.28 9.76
C LEU A 230 5.74 1.18 8.51
N GLU A 231 4.62 1.85 8.26
CA GLU A 231 4.47 2.79 7.14
C GLU A 231 5.48 3.94 7.24
N THR A 232 5.67 4.51 8.44
CA THR A 232 6.65 5.59 8.67
C THR A 232 8.08 5.10 8.44
N TYR A 233 8.40 3.87 8.88
CA TYR A 233 9.72 3.28 8.67
C TYR A 233 10.00 3.09 7.18
N ILE A 234 9.06 2.52 6.43
CA ILE A 234 9.19 2.31 4.97
C ILE A 234 9.36 3.67 4.27
N ALA A 235 8.55 4.66 4.63
CA ALA A 235 8.59 6.00 4.05
C ALA A 235 9.91 6.76 4.30
N GLN A 236 10.65 6.44 5.36
CA GLN A 236 11.88 7.18 5.72
C GLN A 236 13.16 6.41 5.44
N LYS A 237 13.15 5.08 5.60
CA LYS A 237 14.38 4.26 5.66
C LYS A 237 14.55 3.36 4.44
N GLN A 238 13.48 2.95 3.77
CA GLN A 238 13.61 2.14 2.57
C GLN A 238 13.88 3.02 1.35
N LYS A 239 14.88 2.61 0.56
CA LYS A 239 15.25 3.30 -0.67
C LYS A 239 14.93 2.45 -1.89
N ILE A 240 14.41 3.08 -2.94
CA ILE A 240 14.06 2.40 -4.19
C ILE A 240 15.35 2.04 -4.96
N SER A 241 15.54 0.74 -5.25
CA SER A 241 16.59 0.20 -6.15
C SER A 241 18.00 0.77 -5.94
N GLY A 242 18.47 0.85 -4.69
CA GLY A 242 19.83 1.34 -4.37
C GLY A 242 20.03 2.84 -4.58
N GLY A 243 18.99 3.59 -4.96
CA GLY A 243 19.02 5.04 -5.11
C GLY A 243 18.92 5.80 -3.79
N SER A 244 18.84 7.13 -3.85
CA SER A 244 18.66 8.03 -2.68
C SER A 244 17.20 8.20 -2.24
N ARG A 245 16.23 7.66 -2.99
CA ARG A 245 14.80 8.02 -2.89
C ARG A 245 14.02 7.09 -1.99
N SER A 246 13.24 7.66 -1.09
CA SER A 246 12.35 6.93 -0.18
C SER A 246 11.15 6.30 -0.90
N VAL A 247 10.65 5.18 -0.37
CA VAL A 247 9.42 4.57 -0.88
C VAL A 247 8.20 5.45 -0.52
N PRO A 248 7.45 5.98 -1.50
CA PRO A 248 6.27 6.78 -1.21
C PRO A 248 5.15 5.95 -0.58
N VAL A 249 4.37 6.59 0.28
CA VAL A 249 3.15 6.02 0.88
C VAL A 249 1.98 6.91 0.49
N VAL A 250 0.86 6.30 0.11
CA VAL A 250 -0.41 6.99 -0.18
C VAL A 250 -1.54 6.30 0.56
N CYS A 251 -2.42 7.09 1.17
CA CYS A 251 -3.63 6.59 1.81
C CYS A 251 -4.82 6.71 0.85
N VAL A 252 -5.59 5.64 0.69
CA VAL A 252 -6.84 5.65 -0.09
C VAL A 252 -8.01 5.38 0.84
N VAL A 253 -9.02 6.25 0.77
CA VAL A 253 -10.19 6.22 1.65
C VAL A 253 -11.46 5.92 0.86
N LEU A 254 -12.17 4.88 1.30
CA LEU A 254 -13.45 4.46 0.75
C LEU A 254 -14.46 4.22 1.88
N GLU A 255 -15.61 4.87 1.85
CA GLU A 255 -16.52 4.97 3.00
C GLU A 255 -15.78 5.47 4.27
N GLY A 256 -16.02 4.82 5.42
CA GLY A 256 -15.35 5.08 6.68
C GLY A 256 -16.29 5.53 7.79
N GLY A 257 -15.76 5.53 9.00
CA GLY A 257 -16.40 6.06 10.20
C GLY A 257 -15.52 7.08 10.90
N SER A 258 -15.81 7.35 12.17
CA SER A 258 -15.01 8.28 12.98
C SER A 258 -13.53 7.89 13.10
N CYS A 259 -13.22 6.59 13.15
CA CYS A 259 -11.84 6.10 13.12
C CYS A 259 -11.13 6.46 11.81
N THR A 260 -11.82 6.42 10.67
CA THR A 260 -11.27 6.79 9.36
C THR A 260 -10.89 8.26 9.32
N ILE A 261 -11.74 9.15 9.84
CA ILE A 261 -11.45 10.59 9.93
C ILE A 261 -10.20 10.83 10.79
N ARG A 262 -10.09 10.13 11.93
CA ARG A 262 -8.89 10.21 12.78
C ARG A 262 -7.64 9.72 12.05
N SER A 263 -7.72 8.60 11.31
CA SER A 263 -6.60 8.12 10.49
C SER A 263 -6.19 9.14 9.43
N VAL A 264 -7.16 9.75 8.74
CA VAL A 264 -6.89 10.79 7.73
C VAL A 264 -6.19 11.98 8.36
N LEU A 265 -6.69 12.47 9.50
CA LEU A 265 -6.04 13.53 10.26
C LEU A 265 -4.60 13.15 10.62
N ASP A 266 -4.38 11.93 11.12
CA ASP A 266 -3.05 11.43 11.43
C ASP A 266 -2.14 11.45 10.18
N TYR A 267 -2.62 11.05 9.00
CA TYR A 267 -1.80 11.02 7.77
C TYR A 267 -1.43 12.41 7.25
N VAL A 268 -2.37 13.35 7.23
CA VAL A 268 -2.12 14.70 6.70
C VAL A 268 -1.32 15.58 7.68
N THR A 269 -1.32 15.24 8.98
CA THR A 269 -0.55 15.98 10.01
C THR A 269 0.77 15.32 10.39
N ASN A 270 1.04 14.07 9.97
CA ASN A 270 2.28 13.38 10.31
C ASN A 270 3.50 14.03 9.64
N VAL A 271 4.69 13.69 10.13
CA VAL A 271 5.96 14.04 9.49
C VAL A 271 6.76 12.75 9.20
N PRO A 272 6.97 12.38 7.92
CA PRO A 272 6.49 13.05 6.71
C PRO A 272 4.97 12.92 6.52
N ARG A 273 4.37 13.89 5.81
CA ARG A 273 2.94 13.87 5.46
C ARG A 273 2.69 12.75 4.45
N VAL A 274 1.53 12.12 4.55
CA VAL A 274 1.09 11.08 3.61
C VAL A 274 -0.11 11.63 2.83
N PRO A 275 -0.02 11.74 1.49
CA PRO A 275 -1.15 12.20 0.68
C PRO A 275 -2.32 11.24 0.79
N VAL A 276 -3.53 11.80 0.87
CA VAL A 276 -4.78 11.06 1.05
C VAL A 276 -5.66 11.21 -0.19
N VAL A 277 -6.09 10.10 -0.77
CA VAL A 277 -7.05 10.06 -1.88
C VAL A 277 -8.41 9.64 -1.33
N VAL A 278 -9.38 10.54 -1.36
CA VAL A 278 -10.76 10.31 -0.88
C VAL A 278 -11.65 10.01 -2.08
N CYS A 279 -12.33 8.87 -2.07
CA CYS A 279 -13.32 8.54 -3.10
C CYS A 279 -14.69 9.15 -2.76
N ASP A 280 -15.05 10.22 -3.45
CA ASP A 280 -16.34 10.90 -3.32
C ASP A 280 -17.50 10.03 -3.86
N GLY A 281 -18.67 10.17 -3.25
CA GLY A 281 -19.85 9.34 -3.50
C GLY A 281 -19.71 7.90 -2.99
N SER A 282 -18.72 7.64 -2.13
CA SER A 282 -18.59 6.32 -1.48
C SER A 282 -19.39 6.21 -0.20
N GLY A 283 -19.76 7.32 0.44
CA GLY A 283 -20.60 7.38 1.63
C GLY A 283 -19.85 7.73 2.92
N ARG A 284 -20.63 8.09 3.95
CA ARG A 284 -20.16 8.27 5.35
C ARG A 284 -18.98 9.25 5.47
N ALA A 285 -17.86 8.80 6.04
CA ALA A 285 -16.70 9.66 6.31
C ALA A 285 -16.07 10.21 5.03
N ALA A 286 -16.00 9.42 3.96
CA ALA A 286 -15.42 9.86 2.69
C ALA A 286 -16.20 11.04 2.08
N ASP A 287 -17.54 10.97 2.04
CA ASP A 287 -18.36 12.05 1.49
C ASP A 287 -18.29 13.31 2.38
N LEU A 288 -18.23 13.16 3.70
CA LEU A 288 -18.04 14.29 4.62
C LEU A 288 -16.69 14.98 4.39
N LEU A 289 -15.62 14.20 4.20
CA LEU A 289 -14.29 14.73 3.89
C LEU A 289 -14.25 15.41 2.52
N ALA A 290 -14.90 14.82 1.51
CA ALA A 290 -15.01 15.39 0.17
C ALA A 290 -15.79 16.71 0.16
N PHE A 291 -16.91 16.76 0.89
CA PHE A 291 -17.71 17.98 1.07
C PHE A 291 -16.91 19.07 1.79
N ALA A 292 -16.27 18.73 2.92
CA ALA A 292 -15.45 19.68 3.67
C ALA A 292 -14.29 20.22 2.82
N HIS A 293 -13.64 19.38 2.02
CA HIS A 293 -12.59 19.79 1.09
C HIS A 293 -13.10 20.82 0.06
N GLN A 294 -14.31 20.63 -0.47
CA GLN A 294 -14.90 21.58 -1.41
C GLN A 294 -15.20 22.92 -0.76
N THR A 295 -15.81 22.93 0.44
CA THR A 295 -16.13 24.18 1.15
C THR A 295 -14.89 24.97 1.51
N VAL A 296 -13.85 24.31 2.03
CA VAL A 296 -12.61 24.97 2.43
C VAL A 296 -11.87 25.59 1.23
N ARG A 297 -11.97 24.95 0.06
CA ARG A 297 -11.45 25.50 -1.20
C ARG A 297 -12.20 26.75 -1.65
N GLU A 298 -13.53 26.78 -1.46
CA GLU A 298 -14.35 27.97 -1.75
C GLU A 298 -14.00 29.14 -0.80
N ASP A 299 -13.63 28.84 0.44
CA ASP A 299 -13.19 29.82 1.45
C ASP A 299 -11.73 30.30 1.28
N GLY A 300 -11.01 29.80 0.25
CA GLY A 300 -9.66 30.26 -0.11
C GLY A 300 -8.51 29.66 0.69
N TYR A 301 -8.75 28.60 1.48
CA TYR A 301 -7.67 27.86 2.15
C TYR A 301 -7.18 26.71 1.27
N ASP A 302 -5.87 26.66 1.03
CA ASP A 302 -5.26 25.69 0.14
C ASP A 302 -4.86 24.39 0.89
N LEU A 303 -5.74 23.39 0.82
CA LEU A 303 -5.44 22.00 1.22
C LEU A 303 -5.04 21.13 0.01
N GLU A 304 -4.86 21.72 -1.19
CA GLU A 304 -4.80 20.96 -2.46
C GLU A 304 -3.64 19.96 -2.54
N ASN A 305 -2.57 20.17 -1.78
CA ASN A 305 -1.40 19.30 -1.87
C ASN A 305 -1.59 17.98 -1.11
N GLU A 306 -2.37 17.96 -0.02
CA GLU A 306 -2.33 16.86 0.96
C GLU A 306 -3.51 15.90 0.82
N MET A 307 -4.64 16.40 0.28
CA MET A 307 -5.84 15.62 0.08
C MET A 307 -6.35 15.77 -1.35
N THR A 308 -6.52 14.66 -2.05
CA THR A 308 -7.06 14.60 -3.40
C THR A 308 -8.44 13.93 -3.36
N VAL A 309 -9.46 14.61 -3.86
CA VAL A 309 -10.81 14.05 -3.95
C VAL A 309 -11.02 13.47 -5.34
N PHE A 310 -11.29 12.17 -5.42
CA PHE A 310 -11.65 11.47 -6.65
C PHE A 310 -13.17 11.49 -6.83
N ARG A 311 -13.66 12.08 -7.93
CA ARG A 311 -15.08 12.11 -8.29
C ARG A 311 -15.36 11.29 -9.55
N LEU A 312 -16.39 10.45 -9.48
CA LEU A 312 -16.79 9.62 -10.62
C LEU A 312 -17.44 10.48 -11.71
N GLY A 313 -16.85 10.49 -12.91
CA GLY A 313 -17.43 11.16 -14.08
C GLY A 313 -17.04 12.63 -14.26
N GLU A 314 -16.06 13.12 -13.49
CA GLU A 314 -15.47 14.45 -13.69
C GLU A 314 -14.78 14.53 -15.07
N LYS A 315 -14.84 15.71 -15.70
CA LYS A 315 -14.35 15.95 -17.06
C LYS A 315 -12.83 15.79 -17.11
N GLY A 316 -12.38 14.62 -17.57
CA GLY A 316 -10.96 14.27 -17.67
C GLY A 316 -10.71 12.78 -17.84
N GLY A 317 -11.71 11.92 -17.56
CA GLY A 317 -11.58 10.46 -17.79
C GLY A 317 -10.51 9.79 -16.94
N GLN A 318 -10.05 10.45 -15.88
CA GLN A 318 -9.04 9.93 -14.97
C GLN A 318 -9.63 8.80 -14.14
N ASP A 319 -9.02 7.62 -14.20
CA ASP A 319 -9.37 6.46 -13.36
C ASP A 319 -8.72 6.62 -11.96
N VAL A 320 -9.12 5.79 -10.99
CA VAL A 320 -8.62 5.86 -9.60
C VAL A 320 -7.09 5.70 -9.49
N ASP A 321 -6.45 4.95 -10.40
CA ASP A 321 -5.00 4.85 -10.47
C ASP A 321 -4.32 6.19 -10.78
N HIS A 322 -4.92 7.00 -11.65
CA HIS A 322 -4.41 8.34 -11.94
C HIS A 322 -4.47 9.22 -10.69
N ALA A 323 -5.60 9.22 -9.97
CA ALA A 323 -5.76 10.01 -8.75
C ALA A 323 -4.74 9.61 -7.66
N ILE A 324 -4.52 8.30 -7.46
CA ILE A 324 -3.53 7.79 -6.50
C ILE A 324 -2.13 8.31 -6.81
N LEU A 325 -1.71 8.22 -8.08
CA LEU A 325 -0.34 8.57 -8.47
C LEU A 325 -0.14 10.09 -8.60
N SER A 326 -1.16 10.83 -9.02
CA SER A 326 -1.13 12.30 -9.07
C SER A 326 -1.06 12.91 -7.67
N ALA A 327 -1.78 12.32 -6.70
CA ALA A 327 -1.72 12.74 -5.30
C ALA A 327 -0.30 12.60 -4.72
N LEU A 328 0.44 11.56 -5.11
CA LEU A 328 1.83 11.38 -4.72
C LEU A 328 2.77 12.44 -5.32
N LEU A 329 2.55 12.82 -6.57
CA LEU A 329 3.36 13.85 -7.23
C LEU A 329 3.15 15.23 -6.60
N LYS A 330 1.89 15.55 -6.24
CA LYS A 330 1.51 16.84 -5.63
C LYS A 330 1.87 16.92 -4.15
N GLY A 331 1.55 15.88 -3.37
CA GLY A 331 1.68 15.91 -1.91
C GLY A 331 3.08 15.73 -1.34
N GLN A 332 4.11 15.55 -2.18
CA GLN A 332 5.49 15.37 -1.72
C GLN A 332 6.41 16.56 -1.97
N ASN A 333 5.90 17.72 -2.42
CA ASN A 333 6.69 18.93 -2.74
C ASN A 333 8.01 18.60 -3.48
N LEU A 334 7.93 17.66 -4.42
CA LEU A 334 9.07 17.11 -5.14
C LEU A 334 9.54 18.08 -6.21
N SER A 335 10.84 18.05 -6.51
CA SER A 335 11.36 18.73 -7.69
C SER A 335 10.73 18.12 -8.96
N PRO A 336 10.56 18.89 -10.05
CA PRO A 336 10.06 18.34 -11.32
C PRO A 336 10.88 17.13 -11.81
N ALA A 337 12.20 17.14 -11.58
CA ALA A 337 13.07 16.01 -11.91
C ALA A 337 12.75 14.75 -11.10
N ASP A 338 12.43 14.88 -9.81
CA ASP A 338 12.02 13.75 -8.98
C ASP A 338 10.61 13.26 -9.31
N GLN A 339 9.69 14.17 -9.67
CA GLN A 339 8.38 13.80 -10.20
C GLN A 339 8.53 12.95 -11.48
N LEU A 340 9.40 13.36 -12.40
CA LEU A 340 9.65 12.64 -13.65
C LEU A 340 10.28 11.26 -13.39
N ALA A 341 11.23 11.18 -12.46
CA ALA A 341 11.85 9.92 -12.05
C ALA A 341 10.82 8.95 -11.44
N LEU A 342 9.89 9.44 -10.60
CA LEU A 342 8.80 8.62 -10.07
C LEU A 342 7.87 8.12 -11.18
N ALA A 343 7.48 8.97 -12.12
CA ALA A 343 6.64 8.57 -13.24
C ALA A 343 7.31 7.48 -14.12
N LEU A 344 8.63 7.60 -14.35
CA LEU A 344 9.46 6.58 -15.03
C LEU A 344 9.46 5.25 -14.27
N ALA A 345 9.76 5.30 -12.96
CA ALA A 345 9.77 4.14 -12.07
C ALA A 345 8.41 3.41 -12.06
N TRP A 346 7.32 4.16 -12.16
CA TRP A 346 5.94 3.66 -12.18
C TRP A 346 5.43 3.19 -13.55
N SER A 347 6.16 3.45 -14.64
CA SER A 347 5.70 3.17 -16.02
C SER A 347 4.55 4.03 -16.52
N ARG A 348 4.36 5.24 -15.96
CA ARG A 348 3.16 6.04 -16.22
C ARG A 348 3.46 7.28 -17.05
N VAL A 349 3.63 7.04 -18.35
CA VAL A 349 3.88 8.09 -19.35
C VAL A 349 2.69 9.05 -19.49
N ASP A 350 1.47 8.55 -19.26
CA ASP A 350 0.24 9.33 -19.28
C ASP A 350 0.28 10.45 -18.23
N ILE A 351 0.69 10.11 -17.01
CA ILE A 351 0.84 11.07 -15.90
C ILE A 351 1.97 12.05 -16.18
N ALA A 352 3.12 11.58 -16.69
CA ALA A 352 4.21 12.48 -17.04
C ALA A 352 3.76 13.52 -18.08
N ARG A 353 2.97 13.12 -19.07
CA ARG A 353 2.44 14.01 -20.10
C ARG A 353 1.42 15.01 -19.55
N SER A 354 0.49 14.58 -18.68
CA SER A 354 -0.62 15.43 -18.20
C SER A 354 -0.26 16.30 -17.00
N ASP A 355 0.65 15.85 -16.13
CA ASP A 355 0.85 16.47 -14.82
C ASP A 355 2.26 17.06 -14.66
N ILE A 356 3.25 16.55 -15.40
CA ILE A 356 4.65 16.98 -15.27
C ILE A 356 5.04 17.95 -16.40
N PHE A 357 4.82 17.55 -17.66
CA PHE A 357 5.18 18.37 -18.83
C PHE A 357 4.13 19.43 -19.22
N THR A 358 3.10 19.66 -18.39
CA THR A 358 2.08 20.68 -18.64
C THR A 358 2.43 22.08 -18.15
N SER A 359 3.36 22.18 -17.19
CA SER A 359 3.81 23.47 -16.70
C SER A 359 4.91 24.01 -17.62
N ALA A 360 4.81 25.30 -18.00
CA ALA A 360 5.74 25.99 -18.90
C ALA A 360 7.13 26.24 -18.27
N HIS A 361 7.69 25.22 -17.62
CA HIS A 361 9.02 25.24 -17.04
C HIS A 361 10.05 24.80 -18.08
N GLU A 362 11.15 25.55 -18.17
CA GLU A 362 12.32 25.11 -18.92
C GLU A 362 13.01 23.95 -18.17
N TRP A 363 13.11 22.80 -18.84
CA TRP A 363 13.73 21.62 -18.27
C TRP A 363 15.25 21.66 -18.44
N PRO A 364 16.03 21.48 -17.36
CA PRO A 364 17.46 21.36 -17.48
C PRO A 364 17.82 20.09 -18.26
N GLN A 365 18.68 20.24 -19.26
CA GLN A 365 19.10 19.13 -20.14
C GLN A 365 19.73 17.96 -19.37
N SER A 366 20.37 18.22 -18.23
CA SER A 366 20.89 17.17 -17.35
C SER A 366 19.80 16.24 -16.81
N ALA A 367 18.66 16.79 -16.38
CA ALA A 367 17.54 16.00 -15.86
C ALA A 367 16.89 15.17 -16.97
N LEU A 368 16.67 15.77 -18.15
CA LEU A 368 16.12 15.06 -19.31
C LEU A 368 17.06 13.97 -19.82
N HIS A 369 18.37 14.21 -19.85
CA HIS A 369 19.36 13.19 -20.21
C HIS A 369 19.41 12.04 -19.21
N SER A 370 19.33 12.32 -17.89
CA SER A 370 19.25 11.27 -16.87
C SER A 370 17.98 10.42 -17.04
N ALA A 371 16.84 11.07 -17.26
CA ALA A 371 15.56 10.41 -17.52
C ALA A 371 15.61 9.56 -18.81
N MET A 372 16.28 10.05 -19.86
CA MET A 372 16.47 9.32 -21.12
C MET A 372 17.33 8.07 -20.93
N MET A 373 18.43 8.15 -20.18
CA MET A 373 19.25 6.97 -19.85
C MET A 373 18.42 5.91 -19.13
N GLU A 374 17.68 6.31 -18.10
CA GLU A 374 16.83 5.38 -17.34
C GLU A 374 15.73 4.76 -18.22
N ALA A 375 15.11 5.55 -19.10
CA ALA A 375 14.11 5.05 -20.04
C ALA A 375 14.70 4.04 -21.03
N LEU A 376 15.91 4.26 -21.53
CA LEU A 376 16.58 3.35 -22.47
C LEU A 376 17.06 2.05 -21.80
N ILE A 377 17.59 2.15 -20.58
CA ILE A 377 18.03 0.98 -19.80
C ILE A 377 16.85 0.08 -19.45
N ASN A 378 15.69 0.66 -19.14
CA ASN A 378 14.48 -0.08 -18.73
C ASN A 378 13.49 -0.36 -19.88
N ASP A 379 13.91 -0.16 -21.15
CA ASP A 379 13.10 -0.39 -22.36
C ASP A 379 11.73 0.33 -22.37
N ARG A 380 11.72 1.62 -22.01
CA ARG A 380 10.52 2.45 -21.84
C ARG A 380 10.27 3.34 -23.06
N VAL A 381 9.83 2.72 -24.15
CA VAL A 381 9.65 3.38 -25.47
C VAL A 381 8.77 4.62 -25.41
N ASP A 382 7.64 4.55 -24.70
CA ASP A 382 6.71 5.68 -24.64
C ASP A 382 7.33 6.89 -23.94
N PHE A 383 8.18 6.66 -22.94
CA PHE A 383 8.96 7.71 -22.29
C PHE A 383 10.06 8.26 -23.19
N VAL A 384 10.75 7.41 -23.95
CA VAL A 384 11.72 7.87 -24.96
C VAL A 384 11.05 8.82 -25.94
N ARG A 385 9.88 8.46 -26.48
CA ARG A 385 9.10 9.32 -27.37
C ARG A 385 8.71 10.64 -26.69
N LEU A 386 8.18 10.58 -25.47
CA LEU A 386 7.80 11.76 -24.70
C LEU A 386 8.99 12.71 -24.45
N LEU A 387 10.16 12.17 -24.11
CA LEU A 387 11.36 12.96 -23.84
C LEU A 387 11.92 13.62 -25.11
N LEU A 388 11.83 12.95 -26.27
CA LEU A 388 12.18 13.53 -27.56
C LEU A 388 11.24 14.69 -27.94
N GLU A 389 9.94 14.53 -27.69
CA GLU A 389 8.93 15.59 -27.91
C GLU A 389 9.19 16.82 -27.01
N ASN A 390 9.77 16.63 -25.83
CA ASN A 390 9.97 17.67 -24.81
C ASN A 390 11.43 18.19 -24.71
N GLY A 391 12.22 18.06 -25.78
CA GLY A 391 13.49 18.80 -25.93
C GLY A 391 14.78 18.02 -25.74
N VAL A 392 14.74 16.68 -25.70
CA VAL A 392 15.97 15.86 -25.79
C VAL A 392 16.46 15.80 -27.24
N ASN A 393 17.69 16.26 -27.48
CA ASN A 393 18.35 16.11 -28.77
C ASN A 393 19.31 14.91 -28.73
N MET A 394 19.03 13.88 -29.54
CA MET A 394 19.82 12.64 -29.58
C MET A 394 21.30 12.85 -29.93
N GLN A 395 21.63 13.84 -30.77
CA GLN A 395 23.02 14.12 -31.16
C GLN A 395 23.84 14.67 -29.99
N ARG A 396 23.22 15.48 -29.11
CA ARG A 396 23.86 16.01 -27.90
C ARG A 396 23.82 15.00 -26.74
N PHE A 397 22.81 14.15 -26.73
CA PHE A 397 22.63 13.14 -25.70
C PHE A 397 23.63 11.98 -25.83
N LEU A 398 23.82 11.45 -27.04
CA LEU A 398 24.66 10.27 -27.30
C LEU A 398 26.15 10.64 -27.32
N THR A 399 26.80 10.52 -26.16
CA THR A 399 28.26 10.61 -26.03
C THR A 399 28.87 9.21 -26.00
N ILE A 400 30.16 9.09 -26.27
CA ILE A 400 30.89 7.82 -26.21
C ILE A 400 30.68 7.14 -24.84
N GLY A 401 30.82 7.88 -23.74
CA GLY A 401 30.65 7.33 -22.39
C GLY A 401 29.24 6.80 -22.11
N ARG A 402 28.19 7.49 -22.59
CA ARG A 402 26.80 7.01 -22.45
C ARG A 402 26.50 5.80 -23.34
N LEU A 403 27.07 5.76 -24.54
CA LEU A 403 26.94 4.61 -25.44
C LEU A 403 27.62 3.38 -24.83
N GLU A 404 28.84 3.52 -24.32
CA GLU A 404 29.55 2.46 -23.60
C GLU A 404 28.73 1.96 -22.40
N GLU A 405 28.17 2.86 -21.60
CA GLU A 405 27.29 2.51 -20.48
C GLU A 405 26.09 1.68 -20.97
N LEU A 406 25.35 2.16 -21.99
CA LEU A 406 24.20 1.45 -22.56
C LEU A 406 24.58 0.06 -23.08
N TYR A 407 25.66 -0.06 -23.85
CA TYR A 407 26.16 -1.34 -24.35
C TYR A 407 26.53 -2.32 -23.23
N ASN A 408 27.14 -1.81 -22.14
CA ASN A 408 27.58 -2.62 -21.02
C ASN A 408 26.41 -3.07 -20.14
N THR A 409 25.38 -2.25 -19.93
CA THR A 409 24.16 -2.66 -19.20
C THR A 409 23.44 -3.83 -19.87
N VAL A 410 23.41 -3.87 -21.21
CA VAL A 410 22.79 -4.98 -21.96
C VAL A 410 23.56 -6.29 -21.80
N ARG A 411 24.89 -6.22 -21.62
CA ARG A 411 25.78 -7.38 -21.55
C ARG A 411 25.72 -8.14 -20.22
N PHE A 412 25.29 -7.49 -19.13
CA PHE A 412 25.16 -8.11 -17.80
C PHE A 412 23.71 -8.51 -17.43
N GLY A 413 22.72 -8.23 -18.29
CA GLY A 413 21.31 -8.37 -17.96
C GLY A 413 20.63 -9.72 -18.25
N PHE A 414 20.90 -10.43 -19.36
CA PHE A 414 20.05 -11.57 -19.75
C PHE A 414 20.74 -12.64 -20.62
N HIS A 415 20.54 -13.92 -20.26
CA HIS A 415 20.93 -15.14 -21.01
C HIS A 415 19.80 -15.68 -21.92
N SER A 416 19.06 -14.85 -22.66
CA SER A 416 17.95 -15.38 -23.50
C SER A 416 17.83 -14.70 -24.87
N ASN A 417 17.82 -15.55 -25.91
CA ASN A 417 17.99 -15.29 -27.33
C ASN A 417 16.82 -14.57 -28.05
N HIS A 418 16.07 -13.68 -27.39
CA HIS A 418 14.95 -12.94 -28.02
C HIS A 418 15.23 -11.44 -28.29
N CYS A 419 16.47 -10.98 -28.14
CA CYS A 419 16.81 -9.54 -28.03
C CYS A 419 17.15 -8.79 -29.33
N LEU A 420 16.72 -9.21 -30.53
CA LEU A 420 17.01 -8.46 -31.76
C LEU A 420 16.00 -7.35 -32.09
N LEU A 421 14.97 -7.14 -31.26
CA LEU A 421 13.88 -6.17 -31.52
C LEU A 421 13.64 -5.18 -30.38
N SER A 422 14.48 -5.13 -29.33
CA SER A 422 14.30 -4.07 -28.33
C SER A 422 14.69 -2.71 -28.92
N PRO A 423 13.93 -1.65 -28.66
CA PRO A 423 14.26 -0.27 -29.01
C PRO A 423 15.68 0.14 -28.61
N SER A 424 16.18 -0.37 -27.48
CA SER A 424 17.58 -0.21 -27.06
C SER A 424 18.54 -0.82 -28.09
N CYS A 425 18.28 -2.03 -28.59
CA CYS A 425 19.05 -2.65 -29.68
C CYS A 425 18.88 -1.94 -31.04
N ILE A 426 17.70 -1.38 -31.34
CA ILE A 426 17.45 -0.62 -32.58
C ILE A 426 18.18 0.72 -32.55
N ILE A 427 18.13 1.47 -31.44
CA ILE A 427 18.87 2.72 -31.27
C ILE A 427 20.38 2.45 -31.38
N LEU A 428 20.88 1.37 -30.77
CA LEU A 428 22.29 0.99 -30.87
C LEU A 428 22.69 0.59 -32.31
N SER A 429 21.83 -0.15 -33.02
CA SER A 429 22.03 -0.52 -34.43
C SER A 429 22.02 0.69 -35.38
N SER A 430 21.09 1.63 -35.18
CA SER A 430 20.99 2.85 -35.97
C SER A 430 22.08 3.89 -35.63
N CYS A 431 22.56 3.94 -34.38
CA CYS A 431 23.64 4.86 -34.00
C CYS A 431 25.02 4.37 -34.46
N SER A 432 25.22 3.06 -34.60
CA SER A 432 26.44 2.52 -35.25
C SER A 432 26.58 2.95 -36.72
N ILE A 433 25.49 3.41 -37.35
CA ILE A 433 25.49 3.97 -38.72
C ILE A 433 25.78 5.47 -38.73
N LEU A 434 25.44 6.20 -37.65
CA LEU A 434 25.68 7.65 -37.51
C LEU A 434 27.10 8.01 -37.04
N LEU A 435 27.84 7.04 -36.48
CA LEU A 435 29.24 7.19 -36.03
C LEU A 435 30.27 6.66 -37.04
N ARG A 436 29.85 6.33 -38.27
CA ARG A 436 30.75 5.99 -39.39
C ARG A 436 30.82 7.10 -40.41
#